data_AF-A0A537DRT7-F1
#
_entry.id   AF-A0A537DRT7-F1
#
_cell.length_a   1.000
_cell.length_b   1.000
_cell.length_c   1.000
_cell.angle_alpha   90.00
_cell.angle_beta   90.00
_cell.angle_gamma   90.00
#
_symmetry.space_group_name_H-M   'P 1'
#
loop_
_entity.id
_entity.type
_entity.pdbx_description
1 polymer ?
#
loop_
_entity_poly.entity_id
_entity_poly.type
_entity_poly.pdbx_seq_one_letter_code
_entity_poly.pdbx_strand_id
1 'polypeptide(L)'
;MANNRLGEALIDIQTIIIVGLLYWLLREEQDNAYLRTWLFNNFPLGLYLLSPLTVVAISGTLLILTVARIVLFVTGSNRTLVEEVLQRLKGLKEQLLELNTAEKSNYSAMILTSFGTVLALYSYFIARIIPLVALGISCIILGFTALSLPRQIGGGPGMRAMLEGATLSVEALLEASTVGRATYLPPADGGIIFAYIPLGPQSENLSLNEMRQAPKSLIGDHQKGLLVYPVGSELNRIPEFQDGLSLEEGLRYVLIESADICSRVMVEQAGNLIVVGMKGAHVDIQGKNYQKSLGSLPSSLAACVVATFYRKPVTLMDERKNSDRLIARFRLLE
;
A
#
# COMPACT_ATOMS: atom_id res chain seq x y z
N MET A 1 1.05 -19.40 -1.75
CA MET A 1 0.07 -20.15 -2.58
C MET A 1 -1.32 -20.28 -1.96
N ALA A 2 -1.48 -20.33 -0.62
CA ALA A 2 -2.81 -20.43 0.00
C ALA A 2 -3.70 -19.17 -0.20
N ASN A 3 -3.13 -17.96 -0.16
CA ASN A 3 -3.91 -16.72 -0.29
C ASN A 3 -4.56 -16.52 -1.67
N ASN A 4 -3.92 -16.99 -2.76
CA ASN A 4 -4.51 -16.87 -4.11
C ASN A 4 -5.75 -17.77 -4.25
N ARG A 5 -5.75 -18.94 -3.60
CA ARG A 5 -6.88 -19.88 -3.63
C ARG A 5 -8.12 -19.35 -2.89
N LEU A 6 -7.92 -18.50 -1.88
CA LEU A 6 -9.01 -17.91 -1.11
C LEU A 6 -9.70 -16.79 -1.90
N GLY A 7 -8.91 -15.94 -2.59
CA GLY A 7 -9.46 -14.94 -3.49
C GLY A 7 -10.28 -15.56 -4.63
N GLU A 8 -9.80 -16.67 -5.18
CA GLU A 8 -10.50 -17.39 -6.25
C GLU A 8 -11.87 -17.94 -5.80
N ALA A 9 -11.93 -18.60 -4.65
CA ALA A 9 -13.18 -19.13 -4.11
C ALA A 9 -14.22 -18.02 -3.80
N LEU A 10 -13.73 -16.85 -3.38
CA LEU A 10 -14.58 -15.71 -3.04
C LEU A 10 -15.31 -15.16 -4.28
N ILE A 11 -14.63 -15.15 -5.44
CA ILE A 11 -15.22 -14.73 -6.71
C ILE A 11 -16.33 -15.69 -7.16
N ASP A 12 -16.14 -17.00 -6.97
CA ASP A 12 -17.15 -17.99 -7.36
C ASP A 12 -18.40 -17.90 -6.47
N ILE A 13 -18.21 -17.69 -5.16
CA ILE A 13 -19.30 -17.45 -4.21
C ILE A 13 -20.07 -16.16 -4.56
N GLN A 14 -19.36 -15.07 -4.85
CA GLN A 14 -19.99 -13.82 -5.28
C GLN A 14 -20.82 -14.01 -6.54
N THR A 15 -20.33 -14.79 -7.50
CA THR A 15 -21.05 -15.05 -8.75
C THR A 15 -22.37 -15.80 -8.50
N ILE A 16 -22.36 -16.81 -7.62
CA ILE A 16 -23.58 -17.54 -7.23
C ILE A 16 -24.59 -16.60 -6.55
N ILE A 17 -24.12 -15.73 -5.65
CA ILE A 17 -24.98 -14.76 -4.95
C ILE A 17 -25.61 -13.77 -5.93
N ILE A 18 -24.83 -13.24 -6.88
CA ILE A 18 -25.32 -12.29 -7.90
C ILE A 18 -26.40 -12.96 -8.77
N VAL A 19 -26.17 -14.18 -9.22
CA VAL A 19 -27.17 -14.94 -10.00
C VAL A 19 -28.44 -15.19 -9.19
N GLY A 20 -28.32 -15.57 -7.92
CA GLY A 20 -29.46 -15.75 -7.02
C GLY A 20 -30.26 -14.46 -6.81
N LEU A 21 -29.57 -13.33 -6.63
CA LEU A 21 -30.20 -12.01 -6.48
C LEU A 21 -30.91 -11.58 -7.77
N LEU A 22 -30.29 -11.75 -8.94
CA LEU A 22 -30.93 -11.41 -10.22
C LEU A 22 -32.21 -12.22 -10.44
N TYR A 23 -32.19 -13.52 -10.13
CA TYR A 23 -33.36 -14.37 -10.25
C TYR A 23 -34.45 -14.02 -9.24
N TRP A 24 -34.08 -13.71 -7.99
CA TRP A 24 -35.03 -13.25 -6.98
C TRP A 24 -35.68 -11.93 -7.40
N LEU A 25 -34.90 -10.98 -7.91
CA LEU A 25 -35.39 -9.66 -8.31
C LEU A 25 -36.30 -9.73 -9.55
N LEU A 26 -36.02 -10.65 -10.48
CA LEU A 26 -36.90 -10.99 -11.60
C LEU A 26 -38.26 -11.52 -11.10
N ARG A 27 -38.24 -12.45 -10.15
CA ARG A 27 -39.46 -13.03 -9.59
C ARG A 27 -40.28 -11.99 -8.84
N GLU A 28 -39.62 -11.15 -8.04
CA GLU A 28 -40.28 -10.07 -7.32
C GLU A 28 -40.87 -9.04 -8.28
N GLU A 29 -40.22 -8.72 -9.41
CA GLU A 29 -40.80 -7.82 -10.43
C GLU A 29 -42.10 -8.38 -11.04
N GLN A 30 -42.17 -9.70 -11.24
CA GLN A 30 -43.35 -10.38 -11.78
C GLN A 30 -44.51 -10.43 -10.78
N ASP A 31 -44.19 -10.68 -9.51
CA ASP A 31 -45.18 -10.83 -8.44
C ASP A 31 -45.63 -9.48 -7.83
N ASN A 32 -44.84 -8.41 -8.00
CA ASN A 32 -45.04 -7.13 -7.32
C ASN A 32 -45.24 -5.96 -8.30
N ALA A 33 -46.51 -5.61 -8.56
CA ALA A 33 -46.89 -4.51 -9.45
C ALA A 33 -46.27 -3.15 -9.05
N TYR A 34 -46.06 -2.91 -7.75
CA TYR A 34 -45.44 -1.67 -7.29
C TYR A 34 -43.97 -1.58 -7.72
N LEU A 35 -43.21 -2.67 -7.58
CA LEU A 35 -41.80 -2.70 -7.99
C LEU A 35 -41.65 -2.43 -9.48
N ARG A 36 -42.52 -3.02 -10.30
CA ARG A 36 -42.56 -2.80 -11.74
C ARG A 36 -42.85 -1.34 -12.10
N THR A 37 -43.86 -0.73 -11.49
CA THR A 37 -44.18 0.69 -11.72
C THR A 37 -43.04 1.60 -11.24
N TRP A 38 -42.42 1.28 -10.11
CA TRP A 38 -41.28 2.03 -9.59
C TRP A 38 -40.07 1.94 -10.53
N LEU A 39 -39.74 0.75 -11.02
CA LEU A 39 -38.66 0.53 -11.99
C LEU A 39 -38.94 1.26 -13.30
N PHE A 40 -40.16 1.21 -13.81
CA PHE A 40 -40.55 1.95 -15.02
C PHE A 40 -40.28 3.46 -14.88
N ASN A 41 -40.65 4.03 -13.74
CA ASN A 41 -40.58 5.47 -13.51
C ASN A 41 -39.17 5.96 -13.14
N ASN A 42 -38.39 5.16 -12.40
CA ASN A 42 -37.12 5.61 -11.82
C ASN A 42 -35.89 4.97 -12.49
N PHE A 43 -36.04 3.80 -13.10
CA PHE A 43 -34.95 3.07 -13.72
C PHE A 43 -35.42 2.18 -14.89
N PRO A 44 -35.79 2.79 -16.04
CA PRO A 44 -36.39 2.06 -17.16
C PRO A 44 -35.44 0.99 -17.75
N LEU A 45 -34.12 1.20 -17.67
CA LEU A 45 -33.12 0.18 -18.02
C LEU A 45 -33.19 -1.05 -17.10
N GLY A 46 -33.67 -0.89 -15.87
CA GLY A 46 -33.90 -1.98 -14.92
C GLY A 46 -34.91 -3.00 -15.44
N LEU A 47 -35.96 -2.56 -16.14
CA LEU A 47 -36.92 -3.48 -16.76
C LEU A 47 -36.31 -4.28 -17.90
N TYR A 48 -35.36 -3.70 -18.64
CA TYR A 48 -34.62 -4.43 -19.67
C TYR A 48 -33.62 -5.43 -19.06
N LEU A 49 -32.92 -5.02 -18.00
CA LEU A 49 -32.03 -5.88 -17.22
C LEU A 49 -32.76 -7.05 -16.55
N LEU A 50 -33.98 -6.81 -16.09
CA LEU A 50 -34.88 -7.81 -15.50
C LEU A 50 -35.80 -8.45 -16.51
N SER A 51 -35.52 -8.34 -17.82
CA SER A 51 -36.26 -9.17 -18.77
C SER A 51 -35.90 -10.65 -18.55
N PRO A 52 -36.86 -11.59 -18.64
CA PRO A 52 -36.56 -13.01 -18.47
C PRO A 52 -35.40 -13.49 -19.35
N LEU A 53 -35.33 -13.00 -20.60
CA LEU A 53 -34.25 -13.31 -21.54
C LEU A 53 -32.91 -12.74 -21.08
N THR A 54 -32.87 -11.50 -20.59
CA THR A 54 -31.65 -10.85 -20.12
C THR A 54 -31.11 -11.54 -18.86
N VAL A 55 -31.98 -11.86 -17.90
CA VAL A 55 -31.58 -12.55 -16.67
C VAL A 55 -31.08 -13.96 -16.97
N VAL A 56 -31.72 -14.69 -17.88
CA VAL A 56 -31.24 -16.02 -18.33
C VAL A 56 -29.90 -15.90 -19.05
N ALA A 57 -29.71 -14.90 -19.91
CA ALA A 57 -28.45 -14.69 -20.63
C ALA A 57 -27.29 -14.32 -19.68
N ILE A 58 -27.50 -13.38 -18.75
CA ILE A 58 -26.47 -12.97 -17.78
C ILE A 58 -26.18 -14.11 -16.80
N SER A 59 -27.22 -14.75 -16.25
CA SER A 59 -27.04 -15.86 -15.31
C SER A 59 -26.40 -17.07 -15.96
N GLY A 60 -26.80 -17.38 -17.21
CA GLY A 60 -26.24 -18.48 -17.99
C GLY A 60 -24.76 -18.27 -18.31
N THR A 61 -24.38 -17.06 -18.75
CA THR A 61 -22.97 -16.75 -19.01
C THR A 61 -22.11 -16.80 -17.75
N LEU A 62 -22.59 -16.22 -16.64
CA LEU A 62 -21.90 -16.28 -15.34
C LEU A 62 -21.76 -17.72 -14.81
N LEU A 63 -22.81 -18.55 -14.91
CA LEU A 63 -22.76 -19.96 -14.51
C LEU A 63 -21.82 -20.77 -15.42
N ILE A 64 -21.85 -20.57 -16.73
CA ILE A 64 -20.94 -21.26 -17.66
C ILE A 64 -19.49 -20.90 -17.34
N LEU A 65 -19.18 -19.63 -17.08
CA LEU A 65 -17.84 -19.21 -16.69
C LEU A 65 -17.41 -19.81 -15.36
N THR A 66 -18.31 -19.82 -14.36
CA THR A 66 -18.04 -20.41 -13.04
C THR A 66 -17.82 -21.91 -13.14
N VAL A 67 -18.68 -22.63 -13.87
CA VAL A 67 -18.54 -24.08 -14.09
C VAL A 67 -17.29 -24.38 -14.91
N ALA A 68 -17.02 -23.66 -15.99
CA ALA A 68 -15.80 -23.85 -16.80
C ALA A 68 -14.54 -23.63 -15.96
N ARG A 69 -14.56 -22.63 -15.07
CA ARG A 69 -13.46 -22.32 -14.15
C ARG A 69 -13.31 -23.39 -13.06
N ILE A 70 -14.41 -23.85 -12.46
CA ILE A 70 -14.41 -24.97 -11.50
C ILE A 70 -13.93 -26.25 -12.19
N VAL A 71 -14.36 -26.53 -13.42
CA VAL A 71 -13.91 -27.69 -14.20
C VAL A 71 -12.44 -27.56 -14.57
N LEU A 72 -11.95 -26.40 -15.00
CA LEU A 72 -10.52 -26.18 -15.23
C LEU A 72 -9.70 -26.37 -13.94
N PHE A 73 -10.26 -25.95 -12.80
CA PHE A 73 -9.64 -26.11 -11.48
C PHE A 73 -9.65 -27.58 -11.00
N VAL A 74 -10.75 -28.30 -11.21
CA VAL A 74 -10.95 -29.69 -10.76
C VAL A 74 -10.29 -30.71 -11.70
N THR A 75 -10.32 -30.47 -13.01
CA THR A 75 -9.72 -31.40 -14.01
C THR A 75 -8.19 -31.34 -14.00
N GLY A 76 -7.60 -30.43 -13.21
CA GLY A 76 -6.17 -30.39 -12.91
C GLY A 76 -5.68 -31.34 -11.80
N SER A 77 -6.55 -32.04 -11.06
CA SER A 77 -6.08 -33.07 -10.10
C SER A 77 -7.17 -34.04 -9.64
N ASN A 78 -6.78 -35.30 -9.50
CA ASN A 78 -7.58 -36.52 -9.38
C ASN A 78 -8.65 -36.59 -8.26
N ARG A 79 -9.59 -37.53 -8.44
CA ARG A 79 -10.84 -37.85 -7.70
C ARG A 79 -10.80 -38.05 -6.17
N THR A 80 -9.71 -37.76 -5.46
CA THR A 80 -9.62 -37.89 -3.99
C THR A 80 -10.17 -36.68 -3.21
N LEU A 81 -10.59 -35.62 -3.93
CA LEU A 81 -10.91 -34.31 -3.38
C LEU A 81 -12.27 -34.19 -2.67
N VAL A 82 -13.24 -35.08 -2.93
CA VAL A 82 -14.60 -34.92 -2.36
C VAL A 82 -14.62 -35.27 -0.86
N GLU A 83 -13.87 -36.28 -0.44
CA GLU A 83 -13.72 -36.64 0.98
C GLU A 83 -12.78 -35.67 1.71
N GLU A 84 -11.77 -35.13 1.02
CA GLU A 84 -10.84 -34.14 1.59
C GLU A 84 -11.51 -32.75 1.77
N VAL A 85 -12.44 -32.36 0.90
CA VAL A 85 -13.21 -31.10 1.02
C VAL A 85 -14.17 -31.14 2.21
N LEU A 86 -14.79 -32.28 2.49
CA LEU A 86 -15.66 -32.47 3.66
C LEU A 86 -14.88 -32.45 4.98
N GLN A 87 -13.64 -32.96 5.00
CA GLN A 87 -12.73 -32.83 6.14
C GLN A 87 -12.18 -31.40 6.28
N ARG A 88 -11.84 -30.72 5.18
CA ARG A 88 -11.34 -29.34 5.21
C ARG A 88 -12.40 -28.31 5.59
N LEU A 89 -13.68 -28.56 5.32
CA LEU A 89 -14.80 -27.72 5.80
C LEU A 89 -14.95 -27.76 7.34
N LYS A 90 -14.61 -28.89 7.98
CA LYS A 90 -14.54 -28.97 9.45
C LYS A 90 -13.34 -28.19 10.00
N GLY A 91 -12.18 -28.25 9.33
CA GLY A 91 -10.99 -27.45 9.71
C GLY A 91 -11.16 -25.94 9.47
N LEU A 92 -11.99 -25.54 8.49
CA LEU A 92 -12.30 -24.13 8.21
C LEU A 92 -13.05 -23.44 9.36
N LYS A 93 -13.80 -24.19 10.16
CA LYS A 93 -14.47 -23.67 11.37
C LYS A 93 -13.47 -23.30 12.47
N GLU A 94 -12.37 -24.05 12.58
CA GLU A 94 -11.29 -23.76 13.52
C GLU A 94 -10.39 -22.63 13.00
N GLN A 95 -10.15 -22.56 11.69
CA GLN A 95 -9.43 -21.45 11.06
C GLN A 95 -10.20 -20.12 11.02
N LEU A 96 -11.55 -20.17 10.96
CA LEU A 96 -12.39 -18.98 11.17
C LEU A 96 -12.31 -18.44 12.61
N LEU A 97 -11.97 -19.30 13.58
CA LEU A 97 -11.70 -18.89 14.95
C LEU A 97 -10.32 -18.24 15.08
N GLU A 98 -9.32 -18.69 14.30
CA GLU A 98 -7.97 -18.09 14.24
C GLU A 98 -7.91 -16.78 13.43
N LEU A 99 -8.80 -16.59 12.43
CA LEU A 99 -8.97 -15.31 11.72
C LEU A 99 -9.51 -14.18 12.61
N ASN A 100 -10.05 -14.50 13.79
CA ASN A 100 -10.46 -13.50 14.77
C ASN A 100 -9.27 -12.98 15.61
N THR A 101 -8.08 -13.59 15.47
CA THR A 101 -6.89 -13.26 16.26
C THR A 101 -5.75 -12.61 15.46
N ALA A 102 -5.85 -12.48 14.13
CA ALA A 102 -4.82 -11.85 13.31
C ALA A 102 -5.23 -10.44 12.83
N GLU A 103 -4.55 -9.46 13.43
CA GLU A 103 -4.35 -8.08 12.99
C GLU A 103 -5.53 -7.09 12.97
N LYS A 104 -5.40 -6.11 13.87
CA LYS A 104 -6.06 -4.80 13.84
C LYS A 104 -5.96 -4.17 12.44
N SER A 105 -7.00 -4.26 11.63
CA SER A 105 -7.49 -3.17 10.75
C SER A 105 -8.48 -3.72 9.71
N ASN A 106 -9.69 -4.11 10.15
CA ASN A 106 -10.87 -4.12 9.28
C ASN A 106 -12.19 -3.99 10.07
N TYR A 107 -12.09 -3.37 11.25
CA TYR A 107 -13.24 -3.22 12.15
C TYR A 107 -14.38 -2.42 11.49
N SER A 108 -14.05 -1.38 10.72
CA SER A 108 -15.04 -0.58 9.99
C SER A 108 -15.78 -1.37 8.91
N ALA A 109 -15.07 -2.23 8.15
CA ALA A 109 -15.67 -3.03 7.09
C ALA A 109 -16.56 -4.15 7.67
N MET A 110 -16.13 -4.80 8.76
CA MET A 110 -16.95 -5.79 9.47
C MET A 110 -18.20 -5.19 10.10
N ILE A 111 -18.09 -4.01 10.71
CA ILE A 111 -19.26 -3.28 11.24
C ILE A 111 -20.23 -2.98 10.10
N LEU A 112 -19.74 -2.50 8.96
CA LEU A 112 -20.61 -2.14 7.84
C LEU A 112 -21.34 -3.35 7.25
N THR A 113 -20.65 -4.49 7.07
CA THR A 113 -21.26 -5.74 6.60
C THR A 113 -22.28 -6.29 7.59
N SER A 114 -21.95 -6.30 8.89
CA SER A 114 -22.88 -6.80 9.93
C SER A 114 -24.10 -5.90 10.07
N PHE A 115 -23.91 -4.57 10.05
CA PHE A 115 -24.99 -3.60 10.04
C PHE A 115 -25.90 -3.78 8.82
N GLY A 116 -25.34 -3.90 7.62
CA GLY A 116 -26.10 -4.16 6.39
C GLY A 116 -26.92 -5.45 6.46
N THR A 117 -26.36 -6.50 7.06
CA THR A 117 -27.04 -7.79 7.25
C THR A 117 -28.23 -7.69 8.19
N VAL A 118 -28.05 -7.08 9.37
CA VAL A 118 -29.14 -6.88 10.34
C VAL A 118 -30.22 -5.97 9.74
N LEU A 119 -29.82 -4.89 9.08
CA LEU A 119 -30.74 -3.95 8.44
C LEU A 119 -31.54 -4.61 7.32
N ALA A 120 -30.91 -5.40 6.45
CA ALA A 120 -31.60 -6.11 5.36
C ALA A 120 -32.61 -7.12 5.92
N LEU A 121 -32.22 -7.93 6.92
CA LEU A 121 -33.11 -8.91 7.56
C LEU A 121 -34.29 -8.24 8.26
N TYR A 122 -34.04 -7.22 9.08
CA TYR A 122 -35.08 -6.47 9.78
C TYR A 122 -36.06 -5.83 8.78
N SER A 123 -35.52 -5.21 7.74
CA SER A 123 -36.31 -4.52 6.72
C SER A 123 -37.18 -5.48 5.92
N TYR A 124 -36.68 -6.67 5.63
CA TYR A 124 -37.39 -7.69 4.86
C TYR A 124 -38.50 -8.36 5.68
N PHE A 125 -38.19 -8.83 6.89
CA PHE A 125 -39.13 -9.62 7.69
C PHE A 125 -40.13 -8.77 8.48
N ILE A 126 -39.68 -7.66 9.08
CA ILE A 126 -40.47 -6.89 10.03
C ILE A 126 -41.06 -5.65 9.36
N ALA A 127 -40.22 -4.81 8.75
CA ALA A 127 -40.67 -3.53 8.20
C ALA A 127 -41.40 -3.65 6.86
N ARG A 128 -41.05 -4.67 6.04
CA ARG A 128 -41.53 -4.86 4.65
C ARG A 128 -41.34 -3.63 3.76
N ILE A 129 -40.26 -2.87 3.98
CA ILE A 129 -39.92 -1.66 3.19
C ILE A 129 -38.78 -2.01 2.23
N ILE A 130 -39.10 -2.15 0.94
CA ILE A 130 -38.15 -2.55 -0.12
C ILE A 130 -36.91 -1.62 -0.20
N PRO A 131 -37.03 -0.27 -0.16
CA PRO A 131 -35.86 0.61 -0.17
C PRO A 131 -34.85 0.33 0.94
N LEU A 132 -35.33 -0.06 2.12
CA LEU A 132 -34.48 -0.30 3.30
C LEU A 132 -33.73 -1.64 3.18
N VAL A 133 -34.33 -2.63 2.51
CA VAL A 133 -33.67 -3.88 2.10
C VAL A 133 -32.54 -3.59 1.11
N ALA A 134 -32.80 -2.79 0.08
CA ALA A 134 -31.79 -2.43 -0.92
C ALA A 134 -30.59 -1.68 -0.30
N LEU A 135 -30.83 -0.80 0.67
CA LEU A 135 -29.77 -0.13 1.43
C LEU A 135 -28.93 -1.14 2.23
N GLY A 136 -29.58 -2.09 2.91
CA GLY A 136 -28.89 -3.16 3.63
C GLY A 136 -27.99 -4.01 2.72
N ILE A 137 -28.48 -4.41 1.55
CA ILE A 137 -27.71 -5.13 0.53
C ILE A 137 -26.53 -4.28 0.04
N SER A 138 -26.72 -2.99 -0.17
CA SER A 138 -25.65 -2.07 -0.59
C SER A 138 -24.54 -1.98 0.46
N CYS A 139 -24.89 -1.90 1.74
CA CYS A 139 -23.92 -1.93 2.85
C CYS A 139 -23.14 -3.26 2.91
N ILE A 140 -23.81 -4.39 2.64
CA ILE A 140 -23.15 -5.71 2.56
C ILE A 140 -22.13 -5.72 1.42
N ILE A 141 -22.53 -5.30 0.21
CA ILE A 141 -21.64 -5.25 -0.96
C ILE A 141 -20.43 -4.37 -0.67
N LEU A 142 -20.64 -3.13 -0.19
CA LEU A 142 -19.55 -2.21 0.13
C LEU A 142 -18.63 -2.75 1.24
N GLY A 143 -19.19 -3.39 2.26
CA GLY A 143 -18.42 -4.02 3.32
C GLY A 143 -17.55 -5.16 2.79
N PHE A 144 -18.09 -6.03 1.94
CA PHE A 144 -17.32 -7.08 1.27
C PHE A 144 -16.27 -6.51 0.31
N THR A 145 -16.60 -5.49 -0.48
CA THR A 145 -15.64 -4.82 -1.36
C THR A 145 -14.51 -4.21 -0.52
N ALA A 146 -14.81 -3.55 0.59
CA ALA A 146 -13.81 -2.99 1.49
C ALA A 146 -12.93 -4.05 2.18
N LEU A 147 -13.47 -5.25 2.43
CA LEU A 147 -12.71 -6.41 2.92
C LEU A 147 -11.82 -7.02 1.82
N SER A 148 -12.28 -7.00 0.56
CA SER A 148 -11.55 -7.54 -0.59
C SER A 148 -10.50 -6.61 -1.16
N LEU A 149 -10.61 -5.29 -0.94
CA LEU A 149 -9.56 -4.37 -1.34
C LEU A 149 -8.32 -4.64 -0.46
N PRO A 150 -7.14 -4.91 -1.06
CA PRO A 150 -5.90 -4.84 -0.31
C PRO A 150 -5.72 -3.38 0.14
N ARG A 151 -6.01 -3.11 1.41
CA ARG A 151 -5.74 -1.81 2.01
C ARG A 151 -4.24 -1.68 2.11
N GLN A 152 -3.70 -0.95 1.13
CA GLN A 152 -2.31 -0.57 1.01
C GLN A 152 -1.41 -1.74 0.60
N ILE A 153 -0.84 -1.61 -0.60
CA ILE A 153 0.42 -2.27 -0.94
C ILE A 153 1.47 -1.52 -0.10
N GLY A 154 1.46 -1.75 1.21
CA GLY A 154 2.59 -1.40 2.05
C GLY A 154 3.83 -2.05 1.46
N GLY A 155 5.00 -1.45 1.68
CA GLY A 155 6.28 -1.90 1.15
C GLY A 155 6.62 -3.31 1.60
N GLY A 156 5.99 -4.32 0.98
CA GLY A 156 6.15 -5.71 1.37
C GLY A 156 7.59 -6.19 1.17
N PRO A 157 7.87 -7.46 1.48
CA PRO A 157 9.23 -8.01 1.40
C PRO A 157 9.96 -7.72 0.06
N GLY A 158 9.21 -7.65 -1.05
CA GLY A 158 9.73 -7.27 -2.35
C GLY A 158 10.22 -5.81 -2.45
N MET A 159 9.44 -4.83 -1.96
CA MET A 159 9.86 -3.42 -1.93
C MET A 159 11.11 -3.27 -1.05
N ARG A 160 11.11 -3.91 0.11
CA ARG A 160 12.25 -3.89 1.01
C ARG A 160 13.52 -4.44 0.36
N ALA A 161 13.44 -5.61 -0.28
CA ALA A 161 14.56 -6.18 -1.02
C ALA A 161 15.03 -5.27 -2.17
N MET A 162 14.12 -4.56 -2.85
CA MET A 162 14.47 -3.59 -3.87
C MET A 162 15.20 -2.37 -3.29
N LEU A 163 14.73 -1.82 -2.17
CA LEU A 163 15.39 -0.71 -1.48
C LEU A 163 16.78 -1.12 -0.98
N GLU A 164 16.89 -2.30 -0.36
CA GLU A 164 18.16 -2.88 0.09
C GLU A 164 19.12 -3.09 -1.10
N GLY A 165 18.65 -3.66 -2.21
CA GLY A 165 19.45 -3.79 -3.44
C GLY A 165 19.92 -2.46 -4.02
N ALA A 166 19.09 -1.42 -3.96
CA ALA A 166 19.47 -0.07 -4.36
C ALA A 166 20.56 0.52 -3.44
N THR A 167 20.47 0.27 -2.12
CA THR A 167 21.53 0.69 -1.19
C THR A 167 22.85 -0.03 -1.45
N LEU A 168 22.83 -1.33 -1.74
CA LEU A 168 24.03 -2.10 -2.09
C LEU A 168 24.67 -1.59 -3.40
N SER A 169 23.86 -1.16 -4.35
CA SER A 169 24.36 -0.56 -5.61
C SER A 169 25.12 0.74 -5.34
N VAL A 170 24.64 1.57 -4.42
CA VAL A 170 25.34 2.79 -4.00
C VAL A 170 26.58 2.43 -3.18
N GLU A 171 26.52 1.45 -2.28
CA GLU A 171 27.69 0.98 -1.52
C GLU A 171 28.83 0.55 -2.44
N ALA A 172 28.53 -0.23 -3.50
CA ALA A 172 29.55 -0.66 -4.46
C ALA A 172 30.25 0.51 -5.16
N LEU A 173 29.55 1.63 -5.39
CA LEU A 173 30.17 2.85 -5.92
C LEU A 173 31.08 3.52 -4.88
N LEU A 174 30.73 3.43 -3.60
CA LEU A 174 31.46 4.06 -2.50
C LEU A 174 32.61 3.21 -1.96
N GLU A 175 32.68 1.91 -2.25
CA GLU A 175 33.76 1.02 -1.80
C GLU A 175 35.14 1.49 -2.27
N ALA A 176 35.22 2.07 -3.46
CA ALA A 176 36.48 2.51 -4.06
C ALA A 176 37.05 3.81 -3.47
N SER A 177 36.39 4.45 -2.49
CA SER A 177 36.73 5.80 -2.05
C SER A 177 36.60 6.04 -0.55
N THR A 178 37.31 7.06 -0.05
CA THR A 178 37.19 7.48 1.35
C THR A 178 36.06 8.47 1.48
N VAL A 179 34.94 8.03 2.06
CA VAL A 179 33.72 8.85 2.13
C VAL A 179 33.62 9.65 3.43
N GLY A 180 33.20 10.91 3.30
CA GLY A 180 32.70 11.74 4.41
C GLY A 180 31.17 11.78 4.46
N ARG A 181 30.60 12.62 5.32
CA ARG A 181 29.14 12.74 5.49
C ARG A 181 28.48 13.37 4.26
N ALA A 182 27.38 12.77 3.81
CA ALA A 182 26.65 13.23 2.65
C ALA A 182 25.79 14.46 2.94
N THR A 183 25.67 15.34 1.95
CA THR A 183 24.74 16.47 1.94
C THR A 183 23.69 16.25 0.87
N TYR A 184 22.43 16.15 1.28
CA TYR A 184 21.28 15.98 0.42
C TYR A 184 20.89 17.34 -0.15
N LEU A 185 20.95 17.46 -1.48
CA LEU A 185 20.65 18.66 -2.23
C LEU A 185 19.19 18.60 -2.69
N PRO A 186 18.37 19.61 -2.35
CA PRO A 186 16.98 19.67 -2.79
C PRO A 186 16.91 19.81 -4.32
N PRO A 187 15.80 19.40 -4.93
CA PRO A 187 15.64 19.49 -6.38
C PRO A 187 15.62 20.97 -6.80
N ALA A 188 16.48 21.34 -7.74
CA ALA A 188 16.34 22.59 -8.47
C ALA A 188 15.20 22.43 -9.49
N ASP A 189 14.24 23.37 -9.50
CA ASP A 189 13.14 23.44 -10.46
C ASP A 189 12.29 22.16 -10.63
N GLY A 190 12.00 21.47 -9.53
CA GLY A 190 11.17 20.25 -9.55
C GLY A 190 11.88 19.00 -10.10
N GLY A 191 13.20 19.06 -10.25
CA GLY A 191 14.06 17.93 -10.65
C GLY A 191 14.22 16.85 -9.57
N ILE A 192 15.32 16.09 -9.61
CA ILE A 192 15.55 14.95 -8.71
C ILE A 192 16.38 15.41 -7.49
N ILE A 193 16.21 14.77 -6.32
CA ILE A 193 17.08 14.97 -5.16
C ILE A 193 18.42 14.26 -5.39
N PHE A 194 19.51 14.94 -5.09
CA PHE A 194 20.85 14.36 -5.18
C PHE A 194 21.50 14.33 -3.80
N ALA A 195 22.36 13.36 -3.55
CA ALA A 195 23.24 13.38 -2.38
C ALA A 195 24.68 13.63 -2.84
N TYR A 196 25.28 14.71 -2.35
CA TYR A 196 26.68 15.01 -2.53
C TYR A 196 27.50 14.27 -1.48
N ILE A 197 28.43 13.43 -1.93
CA ILE A 197 29.33 12.65 -1.07
C ILE A 197 30.75 13.18 -1.25
N PRO A 198 31.37 13.73 -0.20
CA PRO A 198 32.77 14.15 -0.26
C PRO A 198 33.69 12.91 -0.29
N LEU A 199 34.65 12.90 -1.21
CA LEU A 199 35.61 11.79 -1.41
C LEU A 199 36.97 12.03 -0.73
N GLY A 200 37.08 13.09 0.08
CA GLY A 200 38.30 13.41 0.82
C GLY A 200 38.09 14.50 1.89
N PRO A 201 39.04 14.63 2.84
CA PRO A 201 38.92 15.53 3.99
C PRO A 201 38.95 17.03 3.63
N GLN A 202 39.44 17.40 2.44
CA GLN A 202 39.43 18.79 1.96
C GLN A 202 38.07 19.24 1.38
N SER A 203 37.10 18.34 1.26
CA SER A 203 35.84 18.59 0.55
C SER A 203 34.66 18.95 1.45
N GLU A 204 34.84 19.04 2.77
CA GLU A 204 33.76 19.37 3.72
C GLU A 204 33.36 20.86 3.69
N ASN A 205 34.21 21.75 3.15
CA ASN A 205 33.99 23.21 3.12
C ASN A 205 33.63 23.75 1.73
N LEU A 206 33.07 22.93 0.84
CA LEU A 206 32.66 23.39 -0.49
C LEU A 206 31.38 24.23 -0.44
N SER A 207 31.27 25.19 -1.34
CA SER A 207 30.04 25.97 -1.49
C SER A 207 28.92 25.12 -2.11
N LEU A 208 27.66 25.48 -1.85
CA LEU A 208 26.50 24.77 -2.38
C LEU A 208 26.49 24.69 -3.93
N ASN A 209 27.02 25.71 -4.60
CA ASN A 209 27.14 25.75 -6.05
C ASN A 209 28.18 24.75 -6.57
N GLU A 210 29.31 24.60 -5.89
CA GLU A 210 30.32 23.61 -6.25
C GLU A 210 29.82 22.17 -6.02
N MET A 211 29.04 21.95 -4.94
CA MET A 211 28.41 20.65 -4.71
C MET A 211 27.46 20.24 -5.85
N ARG A 212 26.66 21.19 -6.37
CA ARG A 212 25.73 20.93 -7.48
C ARG A 212 26.41 20.65 -8.82
N GLN A 213 27.64 21.14 -9.00
CA GLN A 213 28.45 20.90 -10.20
C GLN A 213 29.30 19.64 -10.11
N ALA A 214 29.26 18.94 -8.97
CA ALA A 214 30.04 17.74 -8.81
C ALA A 214 29.61 16.65 -9.82
N PRO A 215 30.57 15.86 -10.32
CA PRO A 215 30.31 14.84 -11.31
C PRO A 215 29.39 13.74 -10.77
N LYS A 216 28.58 13.17 -11.66
CA LYS A 216 27.68 12.04 -11.38
C LYS A 216 28.33 10.67 -11.60
N SER A 217 29.61 10.66 -11.97
CA SER A 217 30.36 9.46 -12.35
C SER A 217 31.76 9.55 -11.76
N LEU A 218 32.26 8.41 -11.27
CA LEU A 218 33.59 8.24 -10.69
C LEU A 218 34.72 8.20 -11.74
N ILE A 219 34.43 8.50 -13.02
CA ILE A 219 35.43 8.52 -14.07
C ILE A 219 36.24 9.82 -13.96
N GLY A 220 37.38 9.76 -13.26
CA GLY A 220 38.39 10.82 -13.22
C GLY A 220 39.21 10.82 -11.94
N ASP A 221 40.54 10.77 -12.07
CA ASP A 221 41.46 11.02 -10.96
C ASP A 221 41.31 12.48 -10.50
N HIS A 222 41.12 12.72 -9.20
CA HIS A 222 41.01 14.04 -8.52
C HIS A 222 39.61 14.67 -8.40
N GLN A 223 38.55 13.89 -8.24
CA GLN A 223 37.24 14.45 -7.91
C GLN A 223 37.13 14.77 -6.40
N LYS A 224 36.71 16.01 -6.08
CA LYS A 224 36.48 16.45 -4.70
C LYS A 224 35.27 15.76 -4.06
N GLY A 225 34.27 15.39 -4.86
CA GLY A 225 33.09 14.66 -4.39
C GLY A 225 32.28 14.09 -5.54
N LEU A 226 31.30 13.26 -5.19
CA LEU A 226 30.43 12.53 -6.11
C LEU A 226 28.97 12.90 -5.85
N LEU A 227 28.19 13.15 -6.92
CA LEU A 227 26.74 13.16 -6.83
C LEU A 227 26.19 11.76 -7.03
N VAL A 228 25.46 11.25 -6.03
CA VAL A 228 24.72 10.00 -6.13
C VAL A 228 23.22 10.25 -6.06
N TYR A 229 22.46 9.30 -6.60
CA TYR A 229 21.01 9.26 -6.42
C TYR A 229 20.71 8.45 -5.16
N PRO A 230 20.34 9.09 -4.03
CA PRO A 230 19.96 8.36 -2.83
C PRO A 230 18.65 7.61 -3.07
N VAL A 231 18.41 6.59 -2.23
CA VAL A 231 17.11 5.92 -2.19
C VAL A 231 16.07 6.95 -1.73
N GLY A 232 15.05 7.19 -2.56
CA GLY A 232 14.09 8.30 -2.38
C GLY A 232 14.40 9.57 -3.17
N SER A 233 15.31 9.52 -4.14
CA SER A 233 15.66 10.66 -4.99
C SER A 233 14.47 11.25 -5.77
N GLU A 234 13.49 10.42 -6.11
CA GLU A 234 12.31 10.77 -6.92
C GLU A 234 11.05 11.05 -6.06
N LEU A 235 11.18 11.22 -4.75
CA LEU A 235 10.03 11.43 -3.84
C LEU A 235 9.18 12.65 -4.19
N ASN A 236 9.77 13.66 -4.82
CA ASN A 236 9.07 14.89 -5.20
C ASN A 236 8.12 14.71 -6.41
N ARG A 237 8.20 13.59 -7.14
CA ARG A 237 7.25 13.25 -8.22
C ARG A 237 5.95 12.65 -7.71
N ILE A 238 5.90 12.30 -6.43
CA ILE A 238 4.72 11.75 -5.78
C ILE A 238 3.74 12.92 -5.53
N PRO A 239 2.52 12.91 -6.13
CA PRO A 239 1.55 14.00 -5.99
C PRO A 239 1.22 14.33 -4.54
N GLU A 240 1.15 13.31 -3.69
CA GLU A 240 0.83 13.41 -2.27
C GLU A 240 1.83 14.30 -1.50
N PHE A 241 3.06 14.45 -1.99
CA PHE A 241 4.07 15.35 -1.41
C PHE A 241 3.91 16.81 -1.81
N GLN A 242 3.11 17.11 -2.83
CA GLN A 242 2.88 18.47 -3.32
C GLN A 242 1.74 19.16 -2.55
N ASP A 243 0.85 18.37 -1.95
CA ASP A 243 -0.37 18.83 -1.27
C ASP A 243 -0.17 19.05 0.23
N GLY A 244 0.47 20.15 0.62
CA GLY A 244 0.33 20.77 1.95
C GLY A 244 0.57 19.91 3.22
N LEU A 245 1.11 18.69 3.09
CA LEU A 245 1.34 17.79 4.20
C LEU A 245 2.32 18.40 5.21
N SER A 246 2.17 18.04 6.48
CA SER A 246 3.24 18.31 7.45
C SER A 246 4.44 17.39 7.18
N LEU A 247 5.63 17.80 7.64
CA LEU A 247 6.84 16.99 7.53
C LEU A 247 6.68 15.60 8.20
N GLU A 248 6.00 15.56 9.35
CA GLU A 248 5.74 14.30 10.06
C GLU A 248 4.82 13.38 9.24
N GLU A 249 3.78 13.91 8.60
CA GLU A 249 2.89 13.15 7.71
C GLU A 249 3.62 12.64 6.47
N GLY A 250 4.45 13.47 5.84
CA GLY A 250 5.24 13.03 4.68
C GLY A 250 6.27 11.95 5.04
N LEU A 251 6.92 12.07 6.20
CA LEU A 251 7.80 11.01 6.70
C LEU A 251 7.01 9.74 7.06
N ARG A 252 5.81 9.87 7.65
CA ARG A 252 4.93 8.73 7.95
C ARG A 252 4.55 8.00 6.67
N TYR A 253 4.14 8.75 5.65
CA TYR A 253 3.76 8.19 4.36
C TYR A 253 4.92 7.42 3.70
N VAL A 254 6.13 8.00 3.64
CA VAL A 254 7.27 7.32 3.01
C VAL A 254 7.80 6.16 3.84
N LEU A 255 8.07 6.38 5.12
CA LEU A 255 8.79 5.40 5.94
C LEU A 255 7.88 4.28 6.47
N ILE A 256 6.59 4.55 6.67
CA ILE A 256 5.65 3.55 7.20
C ILE A 256 4.77 3.02 6.06
N GLU A 257 4.01 3.90 5.41
CA GLU A 257 2.95 3.47 4.50
C GLU A 257 3.51 2.93 3.17
N SER A 258 4.56 3.55 2.62
CA SER A 258 5.15 3.18 1.34
C SER A 258 6.29 2.16 1.46
N ALA A 259 7.23 2.37 2.39
CA ALA A 259 8.43 1.55 2.50
C ALA A 259 8.36 0.47 3.59
N ASP A 260 7.41 0.55 4.53
CA ASP A 260 7.25 -0.39 5.66
C ASP A 260 8.57 -0.68 6.42
N ILE A 261 9.38 0.35 6.63
CA ILE A 261 10.69 0.23 7.28
C ILE A 261 10.67 0.61 8.76
N CYS A 262 9.62 1.28 9.23
CA CYS A 262 9.41 1.60 10.64
C CYS A 262 7.93 1.62 11.02
N SER A 263 7.65 1.49 12.32
CA SER A 263 6.28 1.44 12.86
C SER A 263 5.72 2.79 13.31
N ARG A 264 6.61 3.76 13.58
CA ARG A 264 6.23 5.11 14.02
C ARG A 264 7.35 6.09 13.72
N VAL A 265 6.97 7.30 13.33
CA VAL A 265 7.86 8.44 13.17
C VAL A 265 7.45 9.53 14.15
N MET A 266 8.43 10.28 14.66
CA MET A 266 8.25 11.49 15.44
C MET A 266 9.27 12.52 14.95
N VAL A 267 8.87 13.78 14.88
CA VAL A 267 9.76 14.85 14.42
C VAL A 267 9.80 15.97 15.45
N GLU A 268 11.01 16.42 15.78
CA GLU A 268 11.24 17.61 16.57
C GLU A 268 12.12 18.57 15.77
N GLN A 269 11.72 19.84 15.73
CA GLN A 269 12.47 20.90 15.06
C GLN A 269 12.97 21.92 16.08
N ALA A 270 14.26 22.21 16.03
CA ALA A 270 14.91 23.22 16.86
C ALA A 270 15.83 24.09 15.98
N GLY A 271 15.28 25.20 15.45
CA GLY A 271 15.99 26.08 14.52
C GLY A 271 16.37 25.37 13.22
N ASN A 272 17.68 25.28 12.95
CA ASN A 272 18.23 24.59 11.77
C ASN A 272 18.51 23.10 12.02
N LEU A 273 18.14 22.56 13.19
CA LEU A 273 18.27 21.15 13.52
C LEU A 273 16.90 20.46 13.47
N ILE A 274 16.83 19.36 12.74
CA ILE A 274 15.66 18.49 12.67
C ILE A 274 16.04 17.13 13.21
N VAL A 275 15.30 16.67 14.21
CA VAL A 275 15.49 15.36 14.84
C VAL A 275 14.33 14.47 14.45
N VAL A 276 14.63 13.36 13.77
CA VAL A 276 13.64 12.37 13.36
C VAL A 276 13.84 11.11 14.19
N GLY A 277 12.86 10.78 15.01
CA GLY A 277 12.79 9.54 15.77
C GLY A 277 11.94 8.50 15.05
N MET A 278 12.50 7.33 14.78
CA MET A 278 11.85 6.22 14.09
C MET A 278 11.82 4.99 15.02
N LYS A 279 10.64 4.46 15.32
CA LYS A 279 10.47 3.27 16.19
C LYS A 279 10.28 2.01 15.35
N GLY A 280 10.89 0.89 15.76
CA GLY A 280 10.85 -0.36 15.00
C GLY A 280 11.57 -0.23 13.66
N ALA A 281 12.54 0.67 13.57
CA ALA A 281 13.27 0.92 12.34
C ALA A 281 14.18 -0.27 12.02
N HIS A 282 13.91 -0.93 10.89
CA HIS A 282 14.77 -1.98 10.39
C HIS A 282 16.03 -1.37 9.77
N VAL A 283 17.15 -1.56 10.44
CA VAL A 283 18.47 -1.13 9.99
C VAL A 283 19.23 -2.38 9.62
N ASP A 284 19.08 -2.83 8.38
CA ASP A 284 19.75 -4.02 7.86
C ASP A 284 20.41 -3.74 6.50
N ILE A 285 21.18 -2.65 6.44
CA ILE A 285 22.07 -2.42 5.28
C ILE A 285 23.41 -3.07 5.57
N GLN A 286 23.84 -3.96 4.68
CA GLN A 286 25.20 -4.47 4.60
C GLN A 286 26.07 -3.49 3.79
N GLY A 287 26.49 -2.37 4.40
CA GLY A 287 27.32 -1.38 3.72
C GLY A 287 27.95 -0.38 4.68
N LYS A 288 29.27 -0.48 4.87
CA LYS A 288 30.00 0.36 5.83
C LYS A 288 30.14 1.79 5.33
N ASN A 289 30.40 1.98 4.04
CA ASN A 289 30.63 3.32 3.48
C ASN A 289 29.32 4.09 3.29
N TYR A 290 28.25 3.40 2.89
CA TYR A 290 26.88 3.90 2.80
C TYR A 290 26.43 4.39 4.18
N GLN A 291 26.54 3.54 5.20
CA GLN A 291 26.15 3.92 6.55
C GLN A 291 27.01 5.07 7.10
N LYS A 292 28.30 5.09 6.79
CA LYS A 292 29.20 6.18 7.18
C LYS A 292 28.83 7.51 6.50
N SER A 293 28.45 7.49 5.22
CA SER A 293 28.17 8.70 4.43
C SER A 293 26.72 9.16 4.52
N LEU A 294 25.79 8.29 4.10
CA LEU A 294 24.34 8.54 3.96
C LEU A 294 23.54 8.12 5.20
N GLY A 295 24.11 7.32 6.10
CA GLY A 295 23.40 6.74 7.25
C GLY A 295 22.65 5.46 6.90
N SER A 296 21.78 4.98 7.79
CA SER A 296 20.90 3.85 7.47
C SER A 296 19.84 4.19 6.41
N LEU A 297 19.18 3.17 5.85
CA LEU A 297 18.13 3.35 4.83
C LEU A 297 17.00 4.26 5.34
N PRO A 298 16.45 4.05 6.56
CA PRO A 298 15.46 4.97 7.12
C PRO A 298 15.96 6.41 7.24
N SER A 299 17.20 6.62 7.68
CA SER A 299 17.77 7.96 7.82
C SER A 299 18.02 8.63 6.47
N SER A 300 18.45 7.87 5.47
CA SER A 300 18.67 8.36 4.11
C SER A 300 17.36 8.77 3.44
N LEU A 301 16.31 7.95 3.58
CA LEU A 301 14.95 8.29 3.12
C LEU A 301 14.39 9.52 3.86
N ALA A 302 14.58 9.59 5.19
CA ALA A 302 14.17 10.74 5.97
C ALA A 302 14.91 12.02 5.51
N ALA A 303 16.20 11.93 5.20
CA ALA A 303 16.97 13.06 4.68
C ALA A 303 16.41 13.57 3.34
N CYS A 304 16.05 12.66 2.42
CA CYS A 304 15.39 13.01 1.16
C CYS A 304 14.08 13.76 1.41
N VAL A 305 13.22 13.23 2.29
CA VAL A 305 11.95 13.89 2.66
C VAL A 305 12.19 15.28 3.24
N VAL A 306 13.12 15.41 4.19
CA VAL A 306 13.45 16.69 4.83
C VAL A 306 13.97 17.69 3.79
N ALA A 307 14.86 17.27 2.88
CA ALA A 307 15.38 18.13 1.83
C ALA A 307 14.28 18.61 0.87
N THR A 308 13.33 17.74 0.52
CA THR A 308 12.18 18.10 -0.31
C THR A 308 11.26 19.12 0.36
N PHE A 309 10.93 18.91 1.64
CA PHE A 309 10.01 19.79 2.36
C PHE A 309 10.58 21.20 2.56
N TYR A 310 11.81 21.31 3.03
CA TYR A 310 12.41 22.62 3.32
C TYR A 310 12.99 23.30 2.09
N ARG A 311 13.15 22.57 0.96
CA ARG A 311 13.87 23.03 -0.24
C ARG A 311 15.25 23.61 0.09
N LYS A 312 15.88 23.09 1.14
CA LYS A 312 17.22 23.47 1.62
C LYS A 312 18.12 22.24 1.64
N PRO A 313 19.44 22.41 1.43
CA PRO A 313 20.38 21.32 1.60
C PRO A 313 20.40 20.80 3.03
N VAL A 314 20.51 19.47 3.18
CA VAL A 314 20.40 18.79 4.47
C VAL A 314 21.59 17.86 4.66
N THR A 315 22.29 17.98 5.78
CA THR A 315 23.39 17.07 6.12
C THR A 315 22.99 16.19 7.31
N LEU A 316 23.22 14.89 7.19
CA LEU A 316 23.08 13.95 8.31
C LEU A 316 24.26 14.15 9.26
N MET A 317 23.98 14.60 10.49
CA MET A 317 24.99 14.87 11.51
C MET A 317 25.32 13.65 12.33
N ASP A 318 24.28 13.02 12.88
CA ASP A 318 24.41 11.87 13.77
C ASP A 318 23.21 10.96 13.61
N GLU A 319 23.46 9.67 13.80
CA GLU A 319 22.46 8.63 13.80
C GLU A 319 22.75 7.71 14.97
N ARG A 320 21.77 7.56 15.87
CA ARG A 320 21.89 6.67 17.03
C ARG A 320 20.78 5.64 17.01
N LYS A 321 21.16 4.37 16.98
CA LYS A 321 20.25 3.26 17.20
C LYS A 321 20.30 2.88 18.68
N ASN A 322 19.18 3.07 19.39
CA ASN A 322 18.99 2.60 20.74
C ASN A 322 17.90 1.54 20.75
N SER A 323 18.29 0.27 20.88
CA SER A 323 17.41 -0.90 20.88
C SER A 323 16.37 -0.89 19.74
N ASP A 324 15.18 -0.38 20.01
CA ASP A 324 14.01 -0.32 19.12
C ASP A 324 13.78 1.06 18.48
N ARG A 325 14.62 2.06 18.78
CA ARG A 325 14.49 3.42 18.26
C ARG A 325 15.74 3.85 17.51
N LEU A 326 15.55 4.40 16.33
CA LEU A 326 16.56 5.07 15.55
C LEU A 326 16.32 6.57 15.61
N ILE A 327 17.32 7.34 16.02
CA ILE A 327 17.24 8.79 16.10
C ILE A 327 18.25 9.36 15.11
N ALA A 328 17.75 10.05 14.09
CA ALA A 328 18.55 10.72 13.08
C ALA A 328 18.49 12.23 13.29
N ARG A 329 19.65 12.89 13.24
CA ARG A 329 19.78 14.35 13.40
C ARG A 329 20.25 14.97 12.10
N PHE A 330 19.43 15.86 11.56
CA PHE A 330 19.67 16.54 10.31
C PHE A 330 19.91 18.02 10.56
N ARG A 331 20.92 18.58 9.90
CA ARG A 331 21.18 20.02 9.90
C ARG A 331 20.78 20.59 8.55
N LEU A 332 19.92 21.61 8.57
CA LEU A 332 19.64 22.45 7.42
C LEU A 332 20.82 23.38 7.17
N LEU A 333 21.31 23.43 5.94
CA LEU A 333 22.28 24.41 5.49
C LEU A 333 21.53 25.62 4.92
N GLU A 334 22.07 26.81 5.17
CA GLU A 334 21.58 28.08 4.62
C GLU A 334 22.26 28.42 3.29
#